data_AF-A0A352VK19-F1
#
_entry.id   AF-A0A352VK19-F1
#
_cell.length_a   1.000
_cell.length_b   1.000
_cell.length_c   1.000
_cell.angle_alpha   90.00
_cell.angle_beta   90.00
_cell.angle_gamma   90.00
#
_symmetry.space_group_name_H-M   'P 1'
#
loop_
_entity.id
_entity.type
_entity.pdbx_description
1 polymer ?
#
loop_
_entity_poly.entity_id
_entity_poly.type
_entity_poly.pdbx_seq_one_letter_code
_entity_poly.pdbx_strand_id
1 'polypeptide(L)'
;PTWPDAEGNPLQAPFEKRFTVGPADTTPLDPATWRLRVPARGSTQRLVVSMPEPLDHALMRRAIGVEDEAGRYVNGEVEIGNWETRWSLTPSQPWAAGAYSLVASSILEDLAGNKIGTAFEIDVFAQVDDTTARERFTIPFEIR
;
A
#
# COMPACT_ATOMS: atom_id res chain seq x y z
N PRO A 1 30.19 -25.17 12.48
CA PRO A 1 29.60 -24.06 11.69
C PRO A 1 30.40 -22.76 11.91
N THR A 2 30.97 -22.18 10.85
CA THR A 2 31.84 -20.96 10.92
C THR A 2 31.10 -19.67 10.58
N TRP A 3 29.79 -19.73 10.35
CA TRP A 3 29.00 -18.53 10.07
C TRP A 3 28.81 -17.74 11.37
N PRO A 4 29.13 -16.44 11.39
CA PRO A 4 28.89 -15.58 12.54
C PRO A 4 27.43 -15.10 12.61
N ASP A 5 26.98 -14.76 13.81
CA ASP A 5 25.76 -13.97 14.05
C ASP A 5 25.98 -12.47 13.74
N ALA A 6 24.97 -11.63 14.01
CA ALA A 6 25.03 -10.19 13.75
C ALA A 6 26.12 -9.47 14.56
N GLU A 7 26.55 -10.06 15.67
CA GLU A 7 27.57 -9.57 16.59
C GLU A 7 28.95 -10.20 16.33
N GLY A 8 29.08 -11.08 15.33
CA GLY A 8 30.35 -11.71 14.95
C GLY A 8 30.68 -13.01 15.67
N ASN A 9 29.79 -13.52 16.54
CA ASN A 9 30.03 -14.77 17.28
C ASN A 9 29.66 -15.99 16.45
N PRO A 10 30.32 -17.15 16.63
CA PRO A 10 29.92 -18.37 15.96
C PRO A 10 28.47 -18.76 16.30
N LEU A 11 27.68 -19.13 15.29
CA LEU A 11 26.35 -19.71 15.53
C LEU A 11 26.44 -20.96 16.41
N GLN A 12 25.59 -21.03 17.46
CA GLN A 12 25.55 -22.18 18.38
C GLN A 12 25.21 -23.51 17.68
N ALA A 13 24.38 -23.45 16.63
CA ALA A 13 23.99 -24.61 15.82
C ALA A 13 23.78 -24.17 14.36
N PRO A 14 23.86 -25.10 13.39
CA PRO A 14 23.44 -24.83 12.02
C PRO A 14 21.97 -24.36 11.97
N PHE A 15 21.69 -23.36 11.15
CA PHE A 15 20.34 -22.88 10.90
C PHE A 15 19.96 -23.09 9.44
N GLU A 16 18.75 -23.61 9.20
CA GLU A 16 18.20 -23.79 7.87
C GLU A 16 16.75 -23.26 7.85
N LYS A 17 16.45 -22.38 6.90
CA LYS A 17 15.08 -21.93 6.62
C LYS A 17 14.66 -22.43 5.25
N ARG A 18 13.72 -23.37 5.22
CA ARG A 18 13.11 -23.87 3.99
C ARG A 18 11.90 -23.01 3.63
N PHE A 19 11.77 -22.67 2.36
CA PHE A 19 10.57 -22.03 1.81
C PHE A 19 10.25 -22.65 0.44
N THR A 20 9.00 -22.49 0.01
CA THR A 20 8.54 -22.91 -1.32
C THR A 20 8.14 -21.66 -2.07
N VAL A 21 8.56 -21.56 -3.33
CA VAL A 21 8.21 -20.44 -4.22
C VAL A 21 6.89 -20.77 -4.91
N GLY A 22 5.98 -19.80 -4.96
CA GLY A 22 4.73 -19.90 -5.69
C GLY A 22 4.90 -19.66 -7.20
N PRO A 23 3.80 -19.59 -7.97
CA PRO A 23 3.84 -19.07 -9.33
C PRO A 23 4.29 -17.59 -9.35
N ALA A 24 4.76 -17.12 -10.51
CA ALA A 24 5.05 -15.70 -10.70
C ALA A 24 3.78 -14.87 -10.56
N ASP A 25 3.89 -13.72 -9.87
CA ASP A 25 2.84 -12.72 -9.83
C ASP A 25 3.14 -11.62 -10.84
N THR A 26 2.26 -11.47 -11.81
CA THR A 26 2.36 -10.50 -12.92
C THR A 26 1.10 -9.65 -13.01
N THR A 27 0.26 -9.69 -11.98
CA THR A 27 -1.02 -9.00 -11.97
C THR A 27 -0.79 -7.55 -11.58
N PRO A 28 -1.17 -6.56 -12.40
CA PRO A 28 -1.12 -5.17 -12.00
C PRO A 28 -1.99 -4.90 -10.77
N LEU A 29 -1.57 -3.96 -9.93
CA LEU A 29 -2.40 -3.50 -8.82
C LEU A 29 -3.67 -2.81 -9.36
N ASP A 30 -4.82 -3.20 -8.82
CA ASP A 30 -6.10 -2.56 -9.12
C ASP A 30 -6.72 -1.94 -7.84
N PRO A 31 -6.63 -0.61 -7.67
CA PRO A 31 -7.22 0.09 -6.54
C PRO A 31 -8.75 -0.05 -6.44
N ALA A 32 -9.44 -0.41 -7.53
CA ALA A 32 -10.88 -0.66 -7.48
C ALA A 32 -11.25 -1.88 -6.60
N THR A 33 -10.28 -2.77 -6.35
CA THR A 33 -10.45 -3.92 -5.44
C THR A 33 -10.29 -3.57 -3.96
N TRP A 34 -9.78 -2.38 -3.65
CA TRP A 34 -9.49 -1.99 -2.27
C TRP A 34 -10.77 -1.70 -1.49
N ARG A 35 -10.77 -2.11 -0.22
CA ARG A 35 -11.96 -1.99 0.64
C ARG A 35 -11.72 -0.97 1.72
N LEU A 36 -12.54 0.08 1.74
CA LEU A 36 -12.48 1.15 2.73
C LEU A 36 -13.49 0.90 3.84
N ARG A 37 -13.04 1.03 5.10
CA ARG A 37 -13.92 1.19 6.26
C ARG A 37 -13.87 2.64 6.70
N VAL A 38 -14.90 3.38 6.29
CA VAL A 38 -15.02 4.82 6.54
C VAL A 38 -15.40 5.08 8.01
N PRO A 39 -14.74 6.03 8.69
CA PRO A 39 -15.02 6.35 10.10
C PRO A 39 -16.27 7.21 10.25
N ALA A 40 -16.79 7.29 11.49
CA ALA A 40 -17.94 8.14 11.81
C ALA A 40 -17.56 9.63 11.88
N ARG A 41 -18.48 10.52 11.48
CA ARG A 41 -18.30 11.97 11.66
C ARG A 41 -18.01 12.35 13.11
N GLY A 42 -17.25 13.42 13.29
CA GLY A 42 -16.91 13.97 14.61
C GLY A 42 -16.03 13.05 15.47
N SER A 43 -15.50 11.96 14.92
CA SER A 43 -14.61 11.03 15.61
C SER A 43 -13.18 11.15 15.11
N THR A 44 -12.21 10.68 15.90
CA THR A 44 -10.83 10.42 15.46
C THR A 44 -10.62 8.94 15.12
N GLN A 45 -11.69 8.19 14.84
CA GLN A 45 -11.56 6.80 14.42
C GLN A 45 -10.76 6.71 13.12
N ARG A 46 -9.91 5.70 13.02
CA ARG A 46 -9.09 5.50 11.83
C ARG A 46 -9.91 5.18 10.58
N LEU A 47 -9.56 5.78 9.45
CA LEU A 47 -9.88 5.22 8.13
C LEU A 47 -9.03 3.96 7.94
N VAL A 48 -9.66 2.85 7.54
CA VAL A 48 -8.93 1.60 7.23
C VAL A 48 -9.11 1.25 5.77
N VAL A 49 -8.00 0.98 5.08
CA VAL A 49 -7.95 0.49 3.70
C VAL A 49 -7.40 -0.93 3.75
N SER A 50 -8.10 -1.87 3.13
CA SER A 50 -7.67 -3.26 2.98
C SER A 50 -7.36 -3.55 1.52
N MET A 51 -6.14 -4.04 1.29
CA MET A 51 -5.62 -4.46 0.00
C MET A 51 -5.72 -5.99 -0.11
N PRO A 52 -5.88 -6.56 -1.31
CA PRO A 52 -5.98 -8.01 -1.49
C PRO A 52 -4.65 -8.73 -1.26
N GLU A 53 -3.53 -8.01 -1.32
CA GLU A 53 -2.17 -8.53 -1.22
C GLU A 53 -1.22 -7.54 -0.52
N PRO A 54 -0.04 -8.00 -0.05
CA PRO A 54 0.96 -7.14 0.56
C PRO A 54 1.56 -6.16 -0.45
N LEU A 55 1.66 -4.89 -0.06
CA LEU A 55 2.36 -3.87 -0.84
C LEU A 55 3.72 -3.52 -0.23
N ASP A 56 4.56 -2.80 -0.97
CA ASP A 56 5.82 -2.29 -0.41
C ASP A 56 5.54 -1.37 0.79
N HIS A 57 6.13 -1.73 1.93
CA HIS A 57 5.88 -1.07 3.21
C HIS A 57 6.31 0.40 3.22
N ALA A 58 7.43 0.73 2.60
CA ALA A 58 7.93 2.10 2.61
C ALA A 58 7.09 3.00 1.68
N LEU A 59 6.59 2.45 0.57
CA LEU A 59 5.70 3.13 -0.36
C LEU A 59 4.30 3.31 0.23
N MET A 60 3.71 2.30 0.87
CA MET A 60 2.43 2.44 1.58
C MET A 60 2.42 3.63 2.55
N ARG A 61 3.55 3.91 3.22
CA ARG A 61 3.68 5.04 4.16
C ARG A 61 3.70 6.41 3.48
N ARG A 62 4.32 6.54 2.30
CA ARG A 62 4.58 7.84 1.67
C ARG A 62 3.77 8.13 0.40
N ALA A 63 3.20 7.08 -0.21
CA ALA A 63 2.52 7.15 -1.49
C ALA A 63 0.99 7.03 -1.34
N ILE A 64 0.47 6.75 -0.15
CA ILE A 64 -0.97 6.71 0.15
C ILE A 64 -1.30 7.85 1.11
N GLY A 65 -2.39 8.57 0.82
CA GLY A 65 -2.87 9.67 1.66
C GLY A 65 -4.38 9.84 1.57
N VAL A 66 -4.91 10.80 2.31
CA VAL A 66 -6.32 11.21 2.25
C VAL A 66 -6.37 12.70 1.98
N GLU A 67 -7.17 13.12 1.02
CA GLU A 67 -7.47 14.53 0.74
C GLU A 67 -8.94 14.84 1.09
N ASP A 68 -9.18 16.04 1.62
CA ASP A 68 -10.53 16.61 1.77
C ASP A 68 -11.10 17.11 0.43
N GLU A 69 -12.34 17.59 0.44
CA GLU A 69 -13.00 18.16 -0.75
C GLU A 69 -12.21 19.33 -1.38
N ALA A 70 -11.42 20.06 -0.59
CA ALA A 70 -10.59 21.15 -1.09
C ALA A 70 -9.22 20.67 -1.62
N GLY A 71 -8.98 19.36 -1.67
CA GLY A 71 -7.71 18.76 -2.10
C GLY A 71 -6.59 18.87 -1.07
N ARG A 72 -6.90 19.19 0.20
CA ARG A 72 -5.89 19.29 1.26
C ARG A 72 -5.69 17.94 1.93
N TYR A 73 -4.44 17.56 2.14
CA TYR A 73 -4.11 16.35 2.88
C TYR A 73 -4.63 16.41 4.32
N VAL A 74 -5.27 15.33 4.74
CA VAL A 74 -5.66 15.10 6.13
C VAL A 74 -4.44 14.63 6.91
N ASN A 75 -4.02 15.46 7.86
CA ASN A 75 -2.92 15.10 8.76
C ASN A 75 -3.36 14.04 9.76
N GLY A 76 -2.47 13.10 10.04
CA GLY A 76 -2.73 12.00 10.96
C GLY A 76 -1.56 11.04 11.08
N GLU A 77 -1.73 10.06 11.95
CA GLU A 77 -0.78 8.96 12.11
C GLU A 77 -1.14 7.83 11.14
N VAL A 78 -0.12 7.36 10.40
CA VAL A 78 -0.24 6.26 9.44
C VAL A 78 0.34 4.98 10.02
N GLU A 79 -0.49 3.94 10.03
CA GLU A 79 -0.12 2.58 10.43
C GLU A 79 -0.25 1.63 9.23
N ILE A 80 0.78 0.80 9.04
CA ILE A 80 0.75 -0.35 8.15
C ILE A 80 0.73 -1.59 9.02
N GLY A 81 -0.15 -2.53 8.70
CA GLY A 81 -0.21 -3.78 9.43
C GLY A 81 -0.84 -4.90 8.62
N ASN A 82 -1.10 -6.02 9.30
CA ASN A 82 -1.65 -7.23 8.69
C ASN A 82 -0.84 -7.71 7.49
N TRP A 83 0.47 -7.90 7.65
CA TRP A 83 1.34 -8.35 6.56
C TRP A 83 1.25 -7.42 5.35
N GLU A 84 1.33 -6.11 5.60
CA GLU A 84 1.31 -5.06 4.58
C GLU A 84 0.05 -5.07 3.67
N THR A 85 -1.02 -5.77 4.07
CA THR A 85 -2.33 -5.76 3.38
C THR A 85 -3.30 -4.72 3.96
N ARG A 86 -2.85 -3.93 4.94
CA ARG A 86 -3.68 -2.94 5.63
C ARG A 86 -2.93 -1.64 5.82
N TRP A 87 -3.53 -0.57 5.33
CA TRP A 87 -3.13 0.80 5.60
C TRP A 87 -4.22 1.48 6.43
N SER A 88 -3.85 2.32 7.39
CA SER A 88 -4.82 3.13 8.12
C SER A 88 -4.29 4.49 8.50
N LEU A 89 -5.20 5.46 8.57
CA LEU A 89 -4.92 6.83 9.02
C LEU A 89 -5.82 7.20 10.18
N THR A 90 -5.20 7.52 11.32
CA THR A 90 -5.86 8.13 12.49
C THR A 90 -5.68 9.65 12.38
N PRO A 91 -6.74 10.44 12.15
CA PRO A 91 -6.57 11.86 11.90
C PRO A 91 -6.18 12.61 13.19
N SER A 92 -5.42 13.70 13.05
CA SER A 92 -5.08 14.56 14.19
C SER A 92 -6.25 15.40 14.70
N GLN A 93 -7.31 15.54 13.90
CA GLN A 93 -8.55 16.22 14.25
C GLN A 93 -9.76 15.34 13.92
N PRO A 94 -10.90 15.50 14.62
CA PRO A 94 -12.11 14.76 14.29
C PRO A 94 -12.55 14.96 12.84
N TRP A 95 -13.03 13.89 12.21
CA TRP A 95 -13.53 13.95 10.83
C TRP A 95 -14.71 14.91 10.69
N ALA A 96 -14.64 15.81 9.71
CA ALA A 96 -15.81 16.58 9.29
C ALA A 96 -16.70 15.71 8.39
N ALA A 97 -18.00 16.02 8.35
CA ALA A 97 -18.85 15.44 7.32
C ALA A 97 -18.50 16.06 5.95
N GLY A 98 -18.52 15.26 4.90
CA GLY A 98 -18.20 15.74 3.55
C GLY A 98 -17.54 14.69 2.66
N ALA A 99 -17.15 15.14 1.47
CA ALA A 99 -16.45 14.35 0.49
C ALA A 99 -14.95 14.30 0.79
N TYR A 100 -14.37 13.12 0.61
CA TYR A 100 -12.95 12.85 0.78
C TYR A 100 -12.47 11.93 -0.35
N SER A 101 -11.15 11.87 -0.49
CA SER A 101 -10.49 11.05 -1.49
C SER A 101 -9.32 10.30 -0.86
N LEU A 102 -9.32 8.98 -0.96
CA LEU A 102 -8.09 8.22 -0.75
C LEU A 102 -7.24 8.39 -2.01
N VAL A 103 -6.01 8.87 -1.85
CA VAL A 103 -5.08 9.09 -2.96
C VAL A 103 -3.93 8.10 -2.88
N ALA A 104 -3.54 7.54 -4.02
CA ALA A 104 -2.42 6.63 -4.15
C ALA A 104 -1.55 7.07 -5.32
N SER A 105 -0.25 7.30 -5.11
CA SER A 105 0.68 7.61 -6.20
C SER A 105 0.96 6.37 -7.05
N SER A 106 1.17 6.58 -8.34
CA SER A 106 1.53 5.53 -9.31
C SER A 106 2.83 4.78 -9.00
N ILE A 107 3.69 5.34 -8.13
CA ILE A 107 4.91 4.65 -7.68
C ILE A 107 4.64 3.51 -6.71
N LEU A 108 3.40 3.36 -6.21
CA LEU A 108 3.02 2.27 -5.32
C LEU A 108 3.10 0.93 -6.07
N GLU A 109 3.75 -0.05 -5.44
CA GLU A 109 3.95 -1.39 -6.01
C GLU A 109 3.77 -2.50 -4.97
N ASP A 110 3.52 -3.70 -5.47
CA ASP A 110 3.51 -4.94 -4.66
C ASP A 110 4.93 -5.49 -4.42
N LEU A 111 5.01 -6.62 -3.72
CA LEU A 111 6.29 -7.28 -3.45
C LEU A 111 6.95 -7.91 -4.69
N ALA A 112 6.22 -8.08 -5.79
CA ALA A 112 6.72 -8.55 -7.08
C ALA A 112 7.11 -7.39 -8.03
N GLY A 113 6.88 -6.13 -7.62
CA GLY A 113 7.19 -4.91 -8.37
C GLY A 113 6.07 -4.43 -9.31
N ASN A 114 4.90 -5.08 -9.32
CA ASN A 114 3.77 -4.64 -10.13
C ASN A 114 3.22 -3.34 -9.55
N LYS A 115 2.98 -2.36 -10.44
CA LYS A 115 2.44 -1.05 -10.11
C LYS A 115 0.95 -0.98 -10.40
N ILE A 116 0.33 0.12 -10.00
CA ILE A 116 -1.07 0.38 -10.34
C ILE A 116 -1.23 0.44 -11.87
N GLY A 117 -2.00 -0.51 -12.41
CA GLY A 117 -2.30 -0.61 -13.84
C GLY A 117 -1.14 -1.10 -14.73
N THR A 118 0.04 -1.39 -14.17
CA THR A 118 1.22 -1.85 -14.93
C THR A 118 1.89 -3.04 -14.25
N ALA A 119 2.03 -4.17 -14.97
CA ALA A 119 2.78 -5.33 -14.50
C ALA A 119 4.30 -5.02 -14.48
N PHE A 120 5.05 -5.70 -13.62
CA PHE A 120 6.52 -5.56 -13.57
C PHE A 120 7.17 -6.15 -14.82
N GLU A 121 6.82 -7.40 -15.13
CA GLU A 121 7.26 -8.09 -16.34
C GLU A 121 6.40 -7.60 -17.52
N ILE A 122 6.95 -6.70 -18.32
CA ILE A 122 6.35 -6.25 -19.58
C ILE A 122 7.06 -6.99 -20.70
N ASP A 123 6.31 -7.73 -21.51
CA ASP A 123 6.86 -8.31 -22.74
C ASP A 123 7.16 -7.17 -23.71
N VAL A 124 8.43 -6.77 -23.80
CA VAL A 124 8.92 -5.57 -24.53
C VAL A 124 8.52 -5.57 -26.02
N PHE A 125 8.06 -6.70 -26.53
CA PHE A 125 7.60 -6.86 -27.92
C PHE A 125 6.09 -6.73 -28.12
N ALA A 126 5.28 -6.69 -27.05
CA ALA A 126 3.84 -6.58 -27.13
C ALA A 126 3.36 -5.28 -26.45
N GLN A 127 2.94 -4.34 -27.29
CA GLN A 127 2.21 -3.11 -26.94
C GLN A 127 3.01 -1.99 -26.25
N VAL A 128 3.41 -1.02 -27.08
CA VAL A 128 3.35 0.40 -26.69
C VAL A 128 1.88 0.80 -26.79
N ASP A 129 1.06 0.40 -25.82
CA ASP A 129 -0.26 1.01 -25.65
C ASP A 129 -0.13 2.22 -24.74
N ASP A 130 -0.68 3.32 -25.25
CA ASP A 130 -0.73 4.67 -24.72
C ASP A 130 -1.37 4.71 -23.32
N THR A 131 -0.61 4.31 -22.30
CA THR A 131 -0.92 4.65 -20.92
C THR A 131 -0.37 6.03 -20.68
N THR A 132 -1.22 7.04 -20.80
CA THR A 132 -0.97 8.33 -20.17
C THR A 132 -0.78 8.05 -18.68
N ALA A 133 0.48 7.95 -18.23
CA ALA A 133 0.81 7.55 -16.87
C ALA A 133 0.19 8.54 -15.91
N ARG A 134 -0.93 8.16 -15.29
CA ARG A 134 -1.54 8.97 -14.24
C ARG A 134 -0.56 8.98 -13.07
N GLU A 135 -0.07 10.14 -12.68
CA GLU A 135 0.85 10.27 -11.55
C GLU A 135 0.22 9.79 -10.23
N ARG A 136 -1.11 9.82 -10.14
CA ARG A 136 -1.92 9.45 -8.98
C ARG A 136 -3.27 8.82 -9.35
N PHE A 137 -3.76 7.97 -8.46
CA PHE A 137 -5.07 7.35 -8.46
C PHE A 137 -5.89 7.87 -7.27
N THR A 138 -7.21 7.89 -7.41
CA THR A 138 -8.10 8.45 -6.40
C THR A 138 -9.34 7.58 -6.24
N ILE A 139 -9.67 7.24 -4.99
CA ILE A 139 -10.89 6.51 -4.61
C ILE A 139 -11.74 7.45 -3.73
N PRO A 140 -12.87 7.97 -4.25
CA PRO A 140 -13.72 8.86 -3.49
C PRO A 140 -14.46 8.11 -2.37
N PHE A 141 -14.66 8.77 -1.24
CA PHE A 141 -15.54 8.31 -0.16
C PHE A 141 -16.18 9.49 0.58
N GLU A 142 -17.22 9.21 1.37
CA GLU A 142 -17.99 10.25 2.06
C GLU A 142 -18.09 9.94 3.55
N ILE A 143 -17.88 10.95 4.39
CA ILE A 143 -18.12 10.88 5.83
C ILE A 143 -19.47 11.50 6.13
N ARG A 144 -20.33 10.75 6.85
CA ARG A 144 -21.71 11.12 7.19
C ARG A 144 -21.95 11.15 8.70
#